data_AF-A0A848TKN6-F1
#
_entry.id   AF-A0A848TKN6-F1
#
_cell.length_a   1.000
_cell.length_b   1.000
_cell.length_c   1.000
_cell.angle_alpha   90.00
_cell.angle_beta   90.00
_cell.angle_gamma   90.00
#
_symmetry.space_group_name_H-M   'P 1'
#
loop_
_entity.id
_entity.type
_entity.pdbx_description
1 polymer ?
#
loop_
_entity_poly.entity_id
_entity_poly.type
_entity_poly.pdbx_seq_one_letter_code
_entity_poly.pdbx_strand_id
1 'polypeptide(L)'
;MKSVREITDISALRLHRRRATREPALFIHEVAADELKERLDEVNKSFTSPLLVGHITDPLERLLPSAKQILDDKLLSAEREAHDLVLHSFALHWADDPVGQLVQARLALKPDGLFLAVMFGGSTLN
;
A
#
# COMPACT_ATOMS: atom_id res chain seq x y z
N MET A 1 19.64 20.45 -8.59
CA MET A 1 18.58 19.56 -8.11
C MET A 1 18.75 19.44 -6.60
N LYS A 2 17.83 19.95 -5.77
CA LYS A 2 17.96 19.82 -4.31
C LYS A 2 17.86 18.32 -3.98
N SER A 3 18.85 17.80 -3.25
CA SER A 3 18.80 16.46 -2.67
C SER A 3 17.50 16.34 -1.87
N VAL A 4 16.65 15.37 -2.23
CA VAL A 4 15.45 15.06 -1.45
C VAL A 4 15.96 14.60 -0.08
N ARG A 5 15.53 15.29 0.98
CA ARG A 5 15.88 14.91 2.35
C ARG A 5 15.24 13.54 2.61
N GLU A 6 16.07 12.51 2.73
CA GLU A 6 15.61 11.20 3.18
C GLU A 6 15.27 11.32 4.68
N ILE A 7 14.01 11.03 5.00
CA ILE A 7 13.46 11.08 6.36
C ILE A 7 13.43 9.65 6.92
N THR A 8 13.05 8.68 6.07
CA THR A 8 12.92 7.27 6.46
C THR A 8 14.05 6.41 5.89
N ASP A 9 14.67 5.60 6.74
CA ASP A 9 15.56 4.52 6.28
C ASP A 9 14.75 3.30 5.79
N ILE A 10 14.46 3.30 4.49
CA ILE A 10 13.72 2.20 3.83
C ILE A 10 14.48 0.87 3.89
N SER A 11 15.82 0.90 3.93
CA SER A 11 16.62 -0.33 4.01
C SER A 11 16.44 -1.00 5.37
N ALA A 12 16.54 -0.23 6.45
CA ALA A 12 16.27 -0.70 7.80
C ALA A 12 14.83 -1.20 7.96
N LEU A 13 13.84 -0.46 7.42
CA LEU A 13 12.44 -0.86 7.44
C LEU A 13 12.21 -2.24 6.78
N ARG A 14 12.78 -2.45 5.59
CA ARG A 14 12.71 -3.73 4.87
C ARG A 14 13.36 -4.88 5.63
N LEU A 15 14.51 -4.62 6.26
CA LEU A 15 15.19 -5.61 7.11
C LEU A 15 14.34 -5.99 8.32
N HIS A 16 13.70 -5.02 8.98
CA HIS A 16 12.80 -5.28 10.12
C HIS A 16 11.59 -6.11 9.71
N ARG A 17 10.96 -5.79 8.58
CA ARG A 17 9.84 -6.57 8.03
C ARG A 17 10.25 -8.00 7.68
N ARG A 18 11.37 -8.17 6.98
CA ARG A 18 11.92 -9.51 6.66
C ARG A 18 12.25 -10.32 7.92
N ARG A 19 12.67 -9.68 9.01
CA ARG A 19 12.88 -10.38 10.29
C ARG A 19 11.55 -10.84 10.89
N ALA A 20 10.53 -9.99 10.85
CA ALA A 20 9.21 -10.27 11.40
C ALA A 20 8.49 -11.45 10.72
N THR A 21 8.84 -11.80 9.47
CA THR A 21 8.25 -12.96 8.78
C THR A 21 8.63 -14.31 9.40
N ARG A 22 9.64 -14.37 10.27
CA ARG A 22 10.05 -15.63 10.94
C ARG A 22 9.07 -16.08 12.01
N GLU A 23 8.37 -15.14 12.62
CA GLU A 23 7.36 -15.36 13.65
C GLU A 23 6.30 -14.26 13.49
N PRO A 24 5.40 -14.40 12.51
CA PRO A 24 4.54 -13.32 12.08
C PRO A 24 3.42 -13.05 13.10
N ALA A 25 3.38 -11.82 13.62
CA ALA A 25 2.28 -11.30 14.42
C ALA A 25 1.39 -10.39 13.55
N LEU A 26 0.35 -10.97 12.93
CA LEU A 26 -0.42 -10.33 11.87
C LEU A 26 -1.76 -9.72 12.30
N PHE A 27 -2.07 -9.65 13.60
CA PHE A 27 -3.40 -9.23 14.06
C PHE A 27 -3.87 -7.87 13.48
N ILE A 28 -2.99 -6.87 13.36
CA ILE A 28 -3.34 -5.57 12.75
C ILE A 28 -3.59 -5.71 11.24
N HIS A 29 -2.82 -6.58 10.58
CA HIS A 29 -2.97 -6.84 9.14
C HIS A 29 -4.28 -7.60 8.84
N GLU A 30 -4.68 -8.50 9.73
CA GLU A 30 -5.97 -9.21 9.65
C GLU A 30 -7.13 -8.23 9.80
N VAL A 31 -7.14 -7.41 10.85
CA VAL A 31 -8.17 -6.38 11.05
C VAL A 31 -8.23 -5.42 9.86
N ALA A 32 -7.08 -4.97 9.35
CA ALA A 32 -7.05 -4.10 8.18
C ALA A 32 -7.61 -4.78 6.93
N ALA A 33 -7.32 -6.07 6.70
CA ALA A 33 -7.85 -6.81 5.57
C ALA A 33 -9.37 -6.98 5.67
N ASP A 34 -9.91 -7.23 6.87
CA ASP A 34 -11.35 -7.35 7.09
C ASP A 34 -12.07 -6.01 6.81
N GLU A 35 -11.56 -4.91 7.37
CA GLU A 35 -12.10 -3.55 7.12
C GLU A 35 -12.02 -3.18 5.63
N LEU A 36 -10.91 -3.49 4.96
CA LEU A 36 -10.76 -3.29 3.52
C LEU A 36 -11.76 -4.11 2.73
N LYS A 37 -11.98 -5.37 3.13
CA LYS A 37 -12.96 -6.25 2.48
C LYS A 37 -14.36 -5.65 2.58
N GLU A 38 -14.78 -5.22 3.75
CA GLU A 38 -16.09 -4.58 3.94
C GLU A 38 -16.26 -3.36 3.03
N ARG A 39 -15.24 -2.48 2.95
CA ARG A 39 -15.27 -1.32 2.05
C ARG A 39 -15.32 -1.69 0.58
N LEU A 40 -14.62 -2.75 0.18
CA LEU A 40 -14.65 -3.20 -1.22
C LEU A 40 -16.01 -3.84 -1.56
N ASP A 41 -16.63 -4.57 -0.64
CA ASP A 41 -17.95 -5.18 -0.82
C ASP A 41 -19.07 -4.12 -0.93
N GLU A 42 -18.92 -2.95 -0.30
CA GLU A 42 -19.86 -1.81 -0.41
C GLU A 42 -19.85 -1.15 -1.80
N VAL A 43 -18.79 -1.36 -2.59
CA VAL A 43 -18.66 -0.76 -3.92
C VAL A 43 -19.30 -1.68 -4.96
N ASN A 44 -20.29 -1.17 -5.70
CA ASN A 44 -20.94 -1.89 -6.80
C ASN A 44 -20.05 -1.92 -8.06
N LYS A 45 -18.85 -2.50 -7.94
CA LYS A 45 -17.84 -2.63 -8.99
C LYS A 45 -16.96 -3.84 -8.74
N SER A 46 -16.62 -4.58 -9.80
CA SER A 46 -15.59 -5.61 -9.72
C SER A 46 -14.23 -5.03 -10.07
N PHE A 47 -13.24 -5.24 -9.20
CA PHE A 47 -11.85 -4.86 -9.45
C PHE A 47 -11.11 -6.04 -10.10
N THR A 48 -10.57 -5.79 -11.29
CA THR A 48 -9.94 -6.79 -12.17
C THR A 48 -8.45 -6.58 -12.36
N SER A 49 -7.96 -5.36 -12.14
CA SER A 49 -6.53 -5.03 -12.22
C SER A 49 -6.02 -4.30 -10.98
N PRO A 50 -6.13 -4.89 -9.77
CA PRO A 50 -5.67 -4.25 -8.54
C PRO A 50 -4.15 -4.10 -8.46
N LEU A 51 -3.71 -3.03 -7.81
CA LEU A 51 -2.33 -2.76 -7.44
C LEU A 51 -2.21 -2.63 -5.92
N LEU A 52 -1.38 -3.48 -5.31
CA LEU A 52 -0.97 -3.37 -3.92
C LEU A 52 0.36 -2.61 -3.82
N VAL A 53 0.41 -1.63 -2.91
CA VAL A 53 1.60 -0.82 -2.65
C VAL A 53 1.99 -0.88 -1.17
N GLY A 54 3.25 -1.14 -0.83
CA GLY A 54 3.78 -1.03 0.53
C GLY A 54 4.04 -2.34 1.25
N HIS A 55 3.63 -2.45 2.52
CA HIS A 55 3.77 -3.68 3.32
C HIS A 55 2.67 -4.67 2.95
N ILE A 56 3.04 -5.70 2.21
CA ILE A 56 2.11 -6.72 1.75
C ILE A 56 2.36 -7.99 2.57
N THR A 57 1.29 -8.53 3.12
CA THR A 57 1.30 -9.70 4.02
C THR A 57 0.12 -10.62 3.64
N ASP A 58 0.16 -11.86 4.09
CA ASP A 58 -0.80 -12.91 3.70
C ASP A 58 -2.28 -12.50 3.77
N PRO A 59 -2.79 -11.77 4.79
CA PRO A 59 -4.19 -11.34 4.81
C PRO A 59 -4.58 -10.51 3.58
N LEU A 60 -3.70 -9.61 3.15
CA LEU A 60 -3.95 -8.74 2.01
C LEU A 60 -3.77 -9.48 0.67
N GLU A 61 -2.81 -10.40 0.60
CA GLU A 61 -2.63 -11.26 -0.57
C GLU A 61 -3.84 -12.19 -0.79
N ARG A 62 -4.43 -12.72 0.29
CA ARG A 62 -5.66 -13.50 0.21
C ARG A 62 -6.87 -12.67 -0.23
N LEU A 63 -6.93 -11.39 0.18
CA LEU A 63 -8.00 -10.48 -0.21
C LEU A 63 -7.93 -10.12 -1.70
N LEU A 64 -6.72 -9.90 -2.24
CA LEU A 64 -6.48 -9.49 -3.63
C LEU A 64 -5.41 -10.37 -4.31
N PRO A 65 -5.68 -11.65 -4.57
CA PRO A 65 -4.67 -12.62 -5.03
C PRO A 65 -4.13 -12.35 -6.44
N SER A 66 -4.86 -11.59 -7.26
CA SER A 66 -4.44 -11.20 -8.61
C SER A 66 -3.68 -9.88 -8.67
N ALA A 67 -3.48 -9.21 -7.54
CA ALA A 67 -2.92 -7.87 -7.54
C ALA A 67 -1.45 -7.83 -7.91
N LYS A 68 -1.08 -6.87 -8.77
CA LYS A 68 0.32 -6.50 -8.95
C LYS A 68 0.82 -5.90 -7.64
N GLN A 69 2.06 -6.20 -7.26
CA GLN A 69 2.64 -5.74 -6.01
C GLN A 69 3.83 -4.80 -6.27
N ILE A 70 3.87 -3.69 -5.56
CA ILE A 70 5.02 -2.79 -5.45
C ILE A 70 5.30 -2.59 -3.96
N LEU A 71 6.51 -2.84 -3.49
CA LEU A 71 6.84 -2.69 -2.07
C LEU A 71 7.15 -1.22 -1.75
N ASP A 72 7.99 -0.96 -0.74
CA ASP A 72 8.30 0.38 -0.22
C ASP A 72 9.14 1.26 -1.18
N ASP A 73 8.89 1.19 -2.49
CA ASP A 73 9.62 1.94 -3.50
C ASP A 73 9.15 3.38 -3.59
N LYS A 74 10.10 4.33 -3.66
CA LYS A 74 9.80 5.77 -3.84
C LYS A 74 9.11 6.07 -5.17
N LEU A 75 9.38 5.26 -6.18
CA LEU A 75 8.76 5.33 -7.50
C LEU A 75 7.87 4.09 -7.70
N LEU A 76 6.58 4.32 -7.85
CA LEU A 76 5.62 3.29 -8.19
C LEU A 76 5.75 2.98 -9.67
N SER A 77 6.47 1.91 -10.00
CA SER A 77 6.65 1.37 -11.36
C SER A 77 5.37 0.73 -11.91
N ALA A 78 4.28 1.51 -11.92
CA ALA A 78 2.97 1.18 -12.44
C ALA A 78 2.73 1.91 -13.76
N GLU A 79 2.10 1.22 -14.70
CA GLU A 79 1.68 1.83 -15.96
C GLU A 79 0.53 2.81 -15.69
N ARG A 80 0.47 3.90 -16.46
CA ARG A 80 -0.60 4.90 -16.32
C ARG A 80 -1.93 4.31 -16.74
N GLU A 81 -2.99 4.64 -16.01
CA GLU A 81 -4.36 4.20 -16.31
C GLU A 81 -4.51 2.68 -16.52
N ALA A 82 -3.69 1.87 -15.84
CA ALA A 82 -3.71 0.41 -15.97
C ALA A 82 -4.52 -0.28 -14.86
N HIS A 83 -4.76 0.40 -13.74
CA HIS A 83 -5.32 -0.19 -12.53
C HIS A 83 -6.72 0.34 -12.23
N ASP A 84 -7.65 -0.53 -11.81
CA ASP A 84 -8.99 -0.14 -11.35
C ASP A 84 -9.09 0.00 -9.82
N LEU A 85 -8.09 -0.53 -9.09
CA LEU A 85 -7.90 -0.37 -7.65
C LEU A 85 -6.41 -0.15 -7.35
N VAL A 86 -6.09 0.84 -6.53
CA VAL A 86 -4.79 0.98 -5.88
C VAL A 86 -5.00 0.95 -4.38
N LEU A 87 -4.38 -0.01 -3.71
CA LEU A 87 -4.43 -0.18 -2.26
C LEU A 87 -3.04 0.02 -1.66
N HIS A 88 -2.88 1.09 -0.90
CA HIS A 88 -1.62 1.44 -0.25
C HIS A 88 -1.60 0.95 1.21
N SER A 89 -0.85 -0.11 1.48
CA SER A 89 -0.83 -0.83 2.75
C SER A 89 0.38 -0.43 3.60
N PHE A 90 0.13 0.20 4.75
CA PHE A 90 1.10 0.49 5.81
C PHE A 90 2.45 1.08 5.36
N ALA A 91 2.45 1.97 4.36
CA ALA A 91 3.68 2.53 3.81
C ALA A 91 3.65 4.06 3.56
N LEU A 92 2.48 4.69 3.39
CA LEU A 92 2.42 6.15 3.18
C LEU A 92 3.01 6.95 4.34
N HIS A 93 2.84 6.50 5.58
CA HIS A 93 3.41 7.14 6.77
C HIS A 93 4.95 6.97 6.88
N TRP A 94 5.55 6.12 6.04
CA TRP A 94 7.00 5.96 5.92
C TRP A 94 7.57 6.67 4.68
N ALA A 95 6.73 7.19 3.78
CA ALA A 95 7.18 7.79 2.53
C ALA A 95 7.84 9.15 2.78
N ASP A 96 9.00 9.39 2.15
CA ASP A 96 9.66 10.70 2.15
C ASP A 96 8.84 11.77 1.39
N ASP A 97 8.02 11.33 0.43
CA ASP A 97 7.12 12.17 -0.37
C ASP A 97 5.74 11.49 -0.52
N PRO A 98 4.86 11.56 0.50
CA PRO A 98 3.54 10.94 0.45
C PRO A 98 2.65 11.59 -0.61
N VAL A 99 2.83 12.88 -0.91
CA VAL A 99 2.07 13.55 -1.97
C VAL A 99 2.48 13.02 -3.34
N GLY A 100 3.77 12.86 -3.60
CA GLY A 100 4.28 12.24 -4.82
C GLY A 100 3.80 10.80 -5.00
N GLN A 101 3.71 10.02 -3.91
CA GLN A 101 3.11 8.68 -3.94
C GLN A 101 1.62 8.71 -4.31
N LEU A 102 0.83 9.62 -3.73
CA LEU A 102 -0.58 9.81 -4.08
C LEU A 102 -0.77 10.23 -5.55
N VAL A 103 0.08 11.12 -6.06
CA VAL A 103 0.07 11.52 -7.48
C VAL A 103 0.37 10.32 -8.38
N GLN A 104 1.39 9.51 -8.05
CA GLN A 104 1.73 8.31 -8.82
C GLN A 104 0.60 7.27 -8.79
N ALA A 105 -0.03 7.05 -7.63
CA ALA A 105 -1.20 6.18 -7.50
C ALA A 105 -2.37 6.69 -8.36
N ARG A 106 -2.65 8.00 -8.34
CA ARG A 106 -3.69 8.61 -9.18
C ARG A 106 -3.42 8.44 -10.67
N LEU A 107 -2.15 8.54 -11.10
CA LEU A 107 -1.76 8.34 -12.49
C LEU A 107 -1.85 6.87 -12.93
N ALA A 108 -1.62 5.93 -12.03
CA ALA A 108 -1.76 4.49 -12.28
C ALA A 108 -3.23 4.06 -12.42
N LEU A 109 -4.16 4.79 -11.79
CA LEU A 109 -5.60 4.50 -11.84
C LEU A 109 -6.24 4.88 -13.17
N LYS A 110 -7.04 3.97 -13.72
CA LYS A 110 -8.03 4.21 -14.77
C LYS A 110 -9.02 5.30 -14.33
N PRO A 111 -9.73 5.96 -15.28
CA PRO A 111 -10.93 6.71 -14.95
C PRO A 111 -11.88 5.86 -14.09
N ASP A 112 -12.49 6.46 -13.07
CA ASP A 112 -13.34 5.76 -12.09
C ASP A 112 -12.63 4.69 -11.23
N GLY A 113 -11.30 4.65 -11.24
CA GLY A 113 -10.52 3.78 -10.36
C GLY A 113 -10.60 4.20 -8.89
N LEU A 114 -10.53 3.23 -7.98
CA LEU A 114 -10.58 3.46 -6.53
C LEU A 114 -9.18 3.49 -5.92
N PHE A 115 -8.93 4.45 -5.03
CA PHE A 115 -7.76 4.48 -4.17
C PHE A 115 -8.18 4.22 -2.72
N LEU A 116 -7.51 3.28 -2.05
CA LEU A 116 -7.63 3.03 -0.61
C LEU A 116 -6.24 3.03 0.03
N ALA A 117 -6.13 3.52 1.26
CA ALA A 117 -4.89 3.47 2.02
C ALA A 117 -5.14 3.04 3.46
N VAL A 118 -4.26 2.19 3.97
CA VAL A 118 -4.20 1.80 5.38
C VAL A 118 -2.92 2.36 5.98
N MET A 119 -3.05 3.13 7.06
CA MET A 119 -1.93 3.78 7.71
C MET A 119 -2.16 3.88 9.21
N PHE A 120 -1.06 3.91 9.96
CA PHE A 120 -1.08 4.23 11.38
C PHE A 120 -1.47 5.69 11.59
N GLY A 121 -2.33 5.93 12.58
CA GLY A 121 -2.75 7.28 12.97
C GLY A 121 -1.64 8.00 13.75
N GLY A 122 -1.69 9.34 13.79
CA GLY A 122 -0.60 10.16 14.34
C GLY A 122 -0.21 9.87 15.79
N SER A 123 -1.13 9.39 16.62
CA SER A 123 -0.85 9.02 18.02
C SER A 123 -0.31 7.59 18.21
N THR A 124 -0.25 6.79 17.15
CA THR A 124 0.13 5.36 17.21
C THR A 124 1.60 5.09 16.85
N LEU A 125 2.36 6.13 16.48
CA LEU A 125 3.78 6.04 16.09
C LEU A 125 4.74 6.75 17.07
N ASN A 126 4.29 7.08 18.28
CA ASN A 126 5.10 7.77 19.30
C ASN A 126 6.18 6.89 19.94
#